data_AF-A0A938JTR6-F1
#
_entry.id   AF-A0A938JTR6-F1
#
_cell.length_a   1.000
_cell.length_b   1.000
_cell.length_c   1.000
_cell.angle_alpha   90.00
_cell.angle_beta   90.00
_cell.angle_gamma   90.00
#
_symmetry.space_group_name_H-M   'P 1'
#
loop_
_entity.id
_entity.type
_entity.pdbx_description
1 polymer ?
#
loop_
_entity_poly.entity_id
_entity_poly.type
_entity_poly.pdbx_seq_one_letter_code
_entity_poly.pdbx_strand_id
1 'polypeptide(L)'
;MSNDKEWKRKLLRDMVVIRTFEETADKLTLRGKVAGGMHNSSGQEAVAVGTMSALDPKDVIATTHRSHHHTLAKGMDPKLVMAELFAKATGCSKGRGASMHLADVDNGNFGGNGIVGAGVGIAMGAAMGIKQLGHKKVSVGFVGDGGMNTGRTWEAINMAVVNKLPFICLVDNNQYAVETFIDRVTGGRDIAKRGAGFGLPSFTIDGQDVLKVNRYVKEARDRALAGEGPTLINALTYRYYGHNVGEKGQYRTQEEIADWRDNRDPIDRFSAQLISEGLLSQDEYVALHAEVTAQINAAVEFAEQSPYPDLSTIYEDVDSGLLGAKS
;
A
#
# COMPACT_ATOMS: atom_id res chain seq x y z
N MET A 1 5.87 -28.71 -1.93
CA MET A 1 5.42 -28.63 -0.51
C MET A 1 6.29 -27.67 0.30
N SER A 2 7.63 -27.76 0.33
CA SER A 2 8.48 -26.78 1.07
C SER A 2 8.28 -25.34 0.60
N ASN A 3 8.30 -25.10 -0.73
CA ASN A 3 8.16 -23.75 -1.27
C ASN A 3 6.79 -23.10 -0.98
N ASP A 4 5.70 -23.87 -0.91
CA ASP A 4 4.37 -23.34 -0.57
C ASP A 4 4.27 -22.96 0.91
N LYS A 5 4.81 -23.82 1.78
CA LYS A 5 4.89 -23.55 3.22
C LYS A 5 5.72 -22.30 3.51
N GLU A 6 6.90 -22.18 2.92
CA GLU A 6 7.79 -21.02 3.08
C GLU A 6 7.14 -19.74 2.54
N TRP A 7 6.50 -19.82 1.36
CA TRP A 7 5.79 -18.69 0.77
C TRP A 7 4.65 -18.21 1.67
N LYS A 8 3.77 -19.10 2.15
CA LYS A 8 2.68 -18.75 3.08
C LYS A 8 3.21 -18.14 4.38
N ARG A 9 4.26 -18.71 4.97
CA ARG A 9 4.91 -18.14 6.17
C ARG A 9 5.48 -16.74 5.90
N LYS A 10 6.05 -16.51 4.71
CA LYS A 10 6.53 -15.18 4.31
C LYS A 10 5.39 -14.17 4.23
N LEU A 11 4.25 -14.52 3.64
CA LEU A 11 3.08 -13.63 3.60
C LEU A 11 2.64 -13.22 5.01
N LEU A 12 2.56 -14.18 5.94
CA LEU A 12 2.23 -13.88 7.33
C LEU A 12 3.27 -12.93 7.95
N ARG A 13 4.57 -13.24 7.78
CA ARG A 13 5.66 -12.39 8.27
C ARG A 13 5.56 -10.96 7.74
N ASP A 14 5.35 -10.78 6.44
CA ASP A 14 5.28 -9.46 5.83
C ASP A 14 4.10 -8.66 6.39
N MET A 15 2.95 -9.30 6.65
CA MET A 15 1.80 -8.64 7.31
C MET A 15 2.13 -8.24 8.75
N VAL A 16 2.80 -9.11 9.51
CA VAL A 16 3.23 -8.81 10.89
C VAL A 16 4.25 -7.66 10.90
N VAL A 17 5.21 -7.62 9.97
CA VAL A 17 6.16 -6.51 9.81
C VAL A 17 5.42 -5.19 9.61
N ILE A 18 4.43 -5.15 8.72
CA ILE A 18 3.63 -3.95 8.47
C ILE A 18 2.87 -3.53 9.73
N ARG A 19 2.13 -4.44 10.38
CA ARG A 19 1.37 -4.13 11.60
C ARG A 19 2.27 -3.59 12.71
N THR A 20 3.37 -4.29 13.01
CA THR A 20 4.30 -3.88 14.06
C THR A 20 4.97 -2.55 13.74
N PHE A 21 5.34 -2.31 12.48
CA PHE A 21 5.86 -1.01 12.04
C PHE A 21 4.84 0.10 12.28
N GLU A 22 3.62 -0.07 11.78
CA GLU A 22 2.53 0.91 11.83
C GLU A 22 2.15 1.27 13.28
N GLU A 23 1.92 0.27 14.14
CA GLU A 23 1.59 0.49 15.55
C GLU A 23 2.74 1.13 16.36
N THR A 24 3.99 0.85 15.97
CA THR A 24 5.16 1.49 16.58
C THR A 24 5.27 2.95 16.15
N ALA A 25 5.15 3.21 14.84
CA ALA A 25 5.19 4.54 14.27
C ALA A 25 4.02 5.42 14.75
N ASP A 26 2.83 4.85 14.99
CA ASP A 26 1.68 5.54 15.58
C ASP A 26 2.02 6.11 16.97
N LYS A 27 2.57 5.27 17.86
CA LYS A 27 3.01 5.67 19.21
C LYS A 27 4.12 6.74 19.14
N LEU A 28 5.04 6.62 18.18
CA LEU A 28 6.13 7.58 17.97
C LEU A 28 5.61 8.93 17.44
N THR A 29 4.58 8.90 16.59
CA THR A 29 3.90 10.10 16.09
C THR A 29 3.24 10.86 17.25
N LEU A 30 2.53 10.17 18.14
CA LEU A 30 1.94 10.78 19.35
C LEU A 30 2.99 11.37 20.31
N ARG A 31 4.24 10.90 20.23
CA ARG A 31 5.39 11.43 20.98
C ARG A 31 6.14 12.54 20.23
N GLY A 32 5.66 12.97 19.06
CA GLY A 32 6.26 14.02 18.24
C GLY A 32 7.56 13.63 17.53
N LYS A 33 7.82 12.32 17.36
CA LYS A 33 9.03 11.82 16.69
C LYS A 33 8.91 11.74 15.17
N VAL A 34 7.70 11.49 14.67
CA VAL A 34 7.40 11.46 13.23
C VAL A 34 7.06 12.88 12.77
N ALA A 35 7.68 13.32 11.67
CA ALA A 35 7.44 14.63 11.10
C ALA A 35 6.14 14.64 10.27
N GLY A 36 5.27 15.61 10.55
CA GLY A 36 3.99 15.78 9.86
C GLY A 36 2.92 14.77 10.27
N GLY A 37 1.89 14.61 9.43
CA GLY A 37 0.79 13.68 9.68
C GLY A 37 1.09 12.27 9.20
N MET A 38 0.82 11.27 10.04
CA MET A 38 0.91 9.85 9.70
C MET A 38 -0.48 9.25 9.45
N HIS A 39 -0.60 8.38 8.45
CA HIS A 39 -1.82 7.69 8.09
C HIS A 39 -1.65 6.18 8.29
N ASN A 40 -2.08 5.68 9.45
CA ASN A 40 -1.85 4.30 9.88
C ASN A 40 -2.65 3.27 9.05
N SER A 41 -1.99 2.28 8.48
CA SER A 41 -2.62 1.28 7.58
C SER A 41 -3.08 0.00 8.27
N SER A 42 -3.03 -0.07 9.60
CA SER A 42 -3.42 -1.27 10.34
C SER A 42 -4.83 -1.74 9.97
N GLY A 43 -4.92 -3.02 9.64
CA GLY A 43 -6.11 -3.70 9.14
C GLY A 43 -6.17 -3.87 7.62
N GLN A 44 -5.20 -3.32 6.87
CA GLN A 44 -5.13 -3.37 5.39
C GLN A 44 -3.93 -4.18 4.88
N GLU A 45 -3.27 -4.95 5.75
CA GLU A 45 -2.00 -5.63 5.44
C GLU A 45 -2.14 -6.68 4.32
N ALA A 46 -3.22 -7.46 4.36
CA ALA A 46 -3.48 -8.51 3.37
C ALA A 46 -3.61 -7.96 1.96
N VAL A 47 -4.15 -6.74 1.79
CA VAL A 47 -4.27 -6.11 0.47
C VAL A 47 -2.88 -5.78 -0.09
N ALA A 48 -2.02 -5.14 0.71
CA ALA A 48 -0.65 -4.83 0.28
C ALA A 48 0.17 -6.10 0.03
N VAL A 49 0.24 -7.02 0.99
CA VAL A 49 1.07 -8.23 0.90
C VAL A 49 0.57 -9.19 -0.17
N GLY A 50 -0.75 -9.39 -0.27
CA GLY A 50 -1.36 -10.22 -1.31
C GLY A 50 -1.07 -9.65 -2.69
N THR A 51 -1.15 -8.33 -2.86
CA THR A 51 -0.83 -7.67 -4.12
C THR A 51 0.64 -7.82 -4.47
N MET A 52 1.57 -7.42 -3.59
CA MET A 52 3.00 -7.43 -3.92
C MET A 52 3.56 -8.83 -4.13
N SER A 53 3.01 -9.85 -3.45
CA SER A 53 3.38 -11.25 -3.66
C SER A 53 2.90 -11.84 -5.01
N ALA A 54 2.01 -11.15 -5.71
CA ALA A 54 1.54 -11.53 -7.05
C ALA A 54 2.28 -10.78 -8.18
N LEU A 55 3.12 -9.80 -7.85
CA LEU A 55 3.86 -8.98 -8.80
C LEU A 55 5.31 -9.44 -8.94
N ASP A 56 5.93 -9.15 -10.08
CA ASP A 56 7.38 -9.21 -10.19
C ASP A 56 8.01 -8.01 -9.47
N PRO A 57 9.25 -8.13 -8.94
CA PRO A 57 9.90 -7.04 -8.22
C PRO A 57 9.98 -5.73 -9.01
N LYS A 58 10.09 -5.80 -10.33
CA LYS A 58 10.19 -4.62 -11.22
C LYS A 58 8.86 -4.15 -11.81
N ASP A 59 7.73 -4.78 -11.47
CA ASP A 59 6.41 -4.24 -11.78
C ASP A 59 6.19 -2.93 -11.01
N VAL A 60 5.52 -1.97 -11.65
CA VAL A 60 5.38 -0.63 -11.10
C VAL A 60 4.19 -0.55 -10.16
N ILE A 61 4.32 0.19 -9.07
CA ILE A 61 3.24 0.60 -8.19
C ILE A 61 3.25 2.12 -8.03
N ALA A 62 2.08 2.73 -7.95
CA ALA A 62 1.92 4.09 -7.46
C ALA A 62 0.83 4.10 -6.40
N THR A 63 1.15 4.64 -5.22
CA THR A 63 0.35 4.39 -4.01
C THR A 63 -0.44 5.62 -3.58
N THR A 64 -1.23 5.48 -2.51
CA THR A 64 -1.95 6.60 -1.89
C THR A 64 -1.05 7.34 -0.87
N HIS A 65 -1.60 8.31 -0.13
CA HIS A 65 -0.93 8.95 1.01
C HIS A 65 -0.77 8.00 2.20
N ARG A 66 -1.57 6.93 2.24
CA ARG A 66 -1.43 5.78 3.15
C ARG A 66 -0.55 4.75 2.43
N SER A 67 0.76 4.97 2.47
CA SER A 67 1.73 4.29 1.59
C SER A 67 2.66 3.31 2.29
N HIS A 68 2.69 3.30 3.62
CA HIS A 68 3.71 2.55 4.38
C HIS A 68 3.56 1.05 4.14
N HIS A 69 2.35 0.51 4.28
CA HIS A 69 2.08 -0.91 4.03
C HIS A 69 2.43 -1.33 2.61
N HIS A 70 2.11 -0.52 1.61
CA HIS A 70 2.52 -0.79 0.22
C HIS A 70 4.03 -0.78 0.03
N THR A 71 4.71 0.20 0.61
CA THR A 71 6.16 0.38 0.46
C THR A 71 6.94 -0.74 1.15
N LEU A 72 6.52 -1.10 2.37
CA LEU A 72 7.08 -2.23 3.12
C LEU A 72 6.80 -3.56 2.41
N ALA A 73 5.56 -3.80 1.94
CA ALA A 73 5.22 -5.00 1.19
C ALA A 73 5.99 -5.11 -0.13
N LYS A 74 6.35 -3.98 -0.76
CA LYS A 74 7.18 -3.94 -1.96
C LYS A 74 8.65 -4.29 -1.68
N GLY A 75 9.05 -4.33 -0.41
CA GLY A 75 10.36 -4.82 0.04
C GLY A 75 11.32 -3.74 0.51
N MET A 76 10.87 -2.50 0.73
CA MET A 76 11.73 -1.46 1.30
C MET A 76 12.12 -1.80 2.74
N ASP A 77 13.39 -1.60 3.09
CA ASP A 77 13.89 -1.82 4.46
C ASP A 77 13.15 -0.90 5.45
N PRO A 78 12.53 -1.45 6.52
CA PRO A 78 11.91 -0.66 7.59
C PRO A 78 12.80 0.44 8.17
N LYS A 79 14.13 0.26 8.18
CA LYS A 79 15.10 1.29 8.62
C LYS A 79 15.00 2.57 7.77
N LEU A 80 14.95 2.42 6.45
CA LEU A 80 14.87 3.55 5.52
C LEU A 80 13.51 4.23 5.60
N VAL A 81 12.44 3.45 5.77
CA VAL A 81 11.09 3.99 5.97
C VAL A 81 11.01 4.77 7.29
N MET A 82 11.47 4.19 8.40
CA MET A 82 11.45 4.85 9.71
C MET A 82 12.30 6.12 9.73
N ALA A 83 13.49 6.09 9.11
CA ALA A 83 14.35 7.25 8.94
C ALA A 83 13.65 8.37 8.15
N GLU A 84 12.91 8.02 7.09
CA GLU A 84 12.12 8.99 6.31
C GLU A 84 11.01 9.63 7.15
N LEU A 85 10.28 8.83 7.94
CA LEU A 85 9.25 9.33 8.87
C LEU A 85 9.84 10.30 9.91
N PHE A 86 11.09 10.08 10.33
CA PHE A 86 11.82 10.93 11.28
C PHE A 86 12.51 12.13 10.60
N ALA A 87 12.26 12.36 9.30
CA ALA A 87 12.87 13.39 8.48
C ALA A 87 14.41 13.35 8.51
N LYS A 88 14.98 12.14 8.43
CA LYS A 88 16.44 11.92 8.45
C LYS A 88 17.00 11.81 7.05
N ALA A 89 18.26 12.24 6.88
CA ALA A 89 18.96 12.21 5.59
C ALA A 89 19.14 10.79 5.03
N THR A 90 19.08 9.78 5.90
CA THR A 90 19.17 8.36 5.57
C THR A 90 17.83 7.73 5.19
N GLY A 91 16.74 8.51 5.18
CA GLY A 91 15.44 8.06 4.68
C GLY A 91 15.44 7.81 3.18
N CYS A 92 14.46 7.05 2.69
CA CYS A 92 14.35 6.69 1.27
C CYS A 92 14.26 7.89 0.31
N SER A 93 13.81 9.05 0.82
CA SER A 93 13.70 10.31 0.10
C SER A 93 14.54 11.41 0.76
N LYS A 94 15.62 11.03 1.45
CA LYS A 94 16.54 11.93 2.18
C LYS A 94 15.85 12.81 3.22
N GLY A 95 14.74 12.35 3.80
CA GLY A 95 13.97 13.07 4.82
C GLY A 95 13.06 14.17 4.25
N ARG A 96 12.89 14.24 2.92
CA ARG A 96 12.07 15.27 2.24
C ARG A 96 10.64 14.82 1.96
N GLY A 97 10.40 13.51 1.90
CA GLY A 97 9.11 12.93 1.57
C GLY A 97 8.19 12.69 2.78
N ALA A 98 8.79 12.54 3.97
CA ALA A 98 8.08 12.27 5.22
C ALA A 98 7.11 11.07 5.09
N SER A 99 6.06 11.04 5.92
CA SER A 99 5.13 9.90 5.97
C SER A 99 4.35 9.65 4.67
N MET A 100 4.17 10.64 3.78
CA MET A 100 3.23 10.49 2.65
C MET A 100 3.92 10.20 1.31
N HIS A 101 5.22 10.48 1.17
CA HIS A 101 5.93 10.44 -0.11
C HIS A 101 7.14 9.49 -0.09
N LEU A 102 6.94 8.29 0.46
CA LEU A 102 7.89 7.18 0.35
C LEU A 102 7.97 6.72 -1.09
N ALA A 103 9.17 6.53 -1.65
CA ALA A 103 9.38 6.08 -3.02
C ALA A 103 10.66 5.26 -3.17
N ASP A 104 10.67 4.38 -4.18
CA ASP A 104 11.84 3.61 -4.63
C ASP A 104 11.65 3.31 -6.12
N VAL A 105 12.00 4.29 -6.94
CA VAL A 105 11.73 4.27 -8.39
C VAL A 105 12.48 3.13 -9.07
N ASP A 106 13.70 2.82 -8.62
CA ASP A 106 14.54 1.75 -9.18
C ASP A 106 13.90 0.37 -8.99
N ASN A 107 13.13 0.17 -7.93
CA ASN A 107 12.38 -1.06 -7.66
C ASN A 107 10.88 -0.93 -8.00
N GLY A 108 10.52 0.07 -8.81
CA GLY A 108 9.17 0.21 -9.33
C GLY A 108 8.16 0.78 -8.33
N ASN A 109 8.58 1.27 -7.16
CA ASN A 109 7.70 2.05 -6.29
C ASN A 109 7.77 3.54 -6.67
N PHE A 110 6.84 3.99 -7.50
CA PHE A 110 6.76 5.39 -7.94
C PHE A 110 6.16 6.31 -6.86
N GLY A 111 5.86 5.73 -5.70
CA GLY A 111 5.72 6.43 -4.44
C GLY A 111 4.31 6.79 -4.03
N GLY A 112 4.21 7.26 -2.79
CA GLY A 112 2.98 7.75 -2.18
C GLY A 112 2.61 9.17 -2.59
N ASN A 113 1.31 9.42 -2.68
CA ASN A 113 0.78 10.69 -3.17
C ASN A 113 -0.33 11.25 -2.27
N GLY A 114 -0.14 12.50 -1.82
CA GLY A 114 -1.13 13.28 -1.06
C GLY A 114 -2.39 13.64 -1.86
N ILE A 115 -2.27 13.67 -3.19
CA ILE A 115 -3.37 14.03 -4.08
C ILE A 115 -4.26 12.80 -4.31
N VAL A 116 -5.48 12.87 -3.78
CA VAL A 116 -6.47 11.77 -3.86
C VAL A 116 -6.70 11.33 -5.32
N GLY A 117 -6.54 10.04 -5.59
CA GLY A 117 -6.69 9.43 -6.92
C GLY A 117 -5.47 9.57 -7.85
N ALA A 118 -4.41 10.30 -7.46
CA ALA A 118 -3.25 10.52 -8.32
C ALA A 118 -2.46 9.24 -8.63
N GLY A 119 -2.40 8.28 -7.71
CA GLY A 119 -1.73 6.99 -7.92
C GLY A 119 -2.24 6.25 -9.16
N VAL A 120 -3.54 6.32 -9.45
CA VAL A 120 -4.16 5.70 -10.65
C VAL A 120 -3.61 6.34 -11.93
N GLY A 121 -3.53 7.68 -11.97
CA GLY A 121 -3.02 8.40 -13.14
C GLY A 121 -1.53 8.15 -13.40
N ILE A 122 -0.71 8.16 -12.35
CA ILE A 122 0.73 7.87 -12.43
C ILE A 122 0.96 6.44 -12.93
N ALA A 123 0.27 5.46 -12.34
CA ALA A 123 0.40 4.06 -12.73
C ALA A 123 -0.13 3.80 -14.15
N MET A 124 -1.20 4.50 -14.57
CA MET A 124 -1.70 4.44 -15.95
C MET A 124 -0.65 4.96 -16.95
N GLY A 125 -0.02 6.11 -16.67
CA GLY A 125 1.08 6.63 -17.49
C GLY A 125 2.28 5.68 -17.55
N ALA A 126 2.64 5.06 -16.43
CA ALA A 126 3.67 4.03 -16.41
C ALA A 126 3.28 2.81 -17.27
N ALA A 127 2.01 2.36 -17.25
CA ALA A 127 1.54 1.29 -18.12
C ALA A 127 1.58 1.67 -19.62
N MET A 128 1.32 2.94 -19.97
CA MET A 128 1.53 3.44 -21.33
C MET A 128 2.98 3.29 -21.75
N GLY A 129 3.92 3.75 -20.91
CA GLY A 129 5.36 3.63 -21.16
C GLY A 129 5.82 2.18 -21.28
N ILE A 130 5.40 1.31 -20.36
CA ILE A 130 5.66 -0.14 -20.39
C ILE A 130 5.24 -0.73 -21.73
N LYS A 131 4.02 -0.41 -22.18
CA LYS A 131 3.49 -0.91 -23.46
C LYS A 131 4.28 -0.36 -24.65
N GLN A 132 4.55 0.94 -24.67
CA GLN A 132 5.26 1.61 -25.77
C GLN A 132 6.70 1.10 -25.92
N LEU A 133 7.37 0.81 -24.81
CA LEU A 133 8.74 0.28 -24.78
C LEU A 133 8.80 -1.25 -24.93
N GLY A 134 7.66 -1.94 -25.06
CA GLY A 134 7.60 -3.38 -25.23
C GLY A 134 8.04 -4.19 -24.00
N HIS A 135 7.99 -3.60 -22.81
CA HIS A 135 8.37 -4.27 -21.57
C HIS A 135 7.33 -5.31 -21.13
N LYS A 136 7.81 -6.41 -20.55
CA LYS A 136 6.98 -7.46 -19.93
C LYS A 136 6.80 -7.17 -18.44
N LYS A 137 6.07 -6.09 -18.16
CA LYS A 137 5.75 -5.61 -16.82
C LYS A 137 4.29 -5.20 -16.75
N VAL A 138 3.77 -5.03 -15.54
CA VAL A 138 2.50 -4.35 -15.28
C VAL A 138 2.71 -3.14 -14.39
N SER A 139 1.69 -2.29 -14.32
CA SER A 139 1.63 -1.17 -13.38
C SER A 139 0.35 -1.25 -12.55
N VAL A 140 0.48 -1.08 -11.23
CA VAL A 140 -0.64 -1.10 -10.29
C VAL A 140 -0.84 0.29 -9.69
N GLY A 141 -2.02 0.86 -9.92
CA GLY A 141 -2.43 2.12 -9.30
C GLY A 141 -3.31 1.85 -8.10
N PHE A 142 -2.83 2.17 -6.90
CA PHE A 142 -3.64 2.07 -5.69
C PHE A 142 -4.49 3.32 -5.47
N VAL A 143 -5.69 3.11 -4.93
CA VAL A 143 -6.63 4.17 -4.62
C VAL A 143 -7.55 3.74 -3.47
N GLY A 144 -7.96 4.68 -2.62
CA GLY A 144 -9.00 4.39 -1.61
C GLY A 144 -10.42 4.52 -2.19
N ASP A 145 -11.43 4.08 -1.45
CA ASP A 145 -12.84 4.25 -1.80
C ASP A 145 -13.22 5.71 -2.10
N GLY A 146 -12.72 6.67 -1.31
CA GLY A 146 -12.89 8.10 -1.59
C GLY A 146 -12.26 8.53 -2.92
N GLY A 147 -11.11 7.95 -3.28
CA GLY A 147 -10.42 8.26 -4.54
C GLY A 147 -11.14 7.77 -5.78
N MET A 148 -11.97 6.72 -5.63
CA MET A 148 -12.90 6.25 -6.68
C MET A 148 -14.04 7.25 -6.96
N ASN A 149 -14.17 8.33 -6.18
CA ASN A 149 -15.13 9.41 -6.45
C ASN A 149 -14.49 10.65 -7.09
N THR A 150 -13.21 10.60 -7.48
CA THR A 150 -12.54 11.69 -8.20
C THR A 150 -12.59 11.50 -9.71
N GLY A 151 -12.73 12.59 -10.47
CA GLY A 151 -12.75 12.57 -11.95
C GLY A 151 -11.49 11.95 -12.55
N ARG A 152 -10.32 12.34 -12.04
CA ARG A 152 -9.01 11.85 -12.52
C ARG A 152 -8.86 10.33 -12.48
N THR A 153 -9.45 9.65 -11.49
CA THR A 153 -9.42 8.19 -11.41
C THR A 153 -10.13 7.57 -12.60
N TRP A 154 -11.30 8.09 -12.96
CA TRP A 154 -12.10 7.57 -14.07
C TRP A 154 -11.56 7.98 -15.43
N GLU A 155 -10.98 9.17 -15.56
CA GLU A 155 -10.23 9.58 -16.76
C GLU A 155 -9.06 8.62 -17.03
N ALA A 156 -8.29 8.26 -15.99
CA ALA A 156 -7.20 7.29 -16.10
C ALA A 156 -7.69 5.88 -16.46
N ILE A 157 -8.77 5.40 -15.83
CA ILE A 157 -9.39 4.11 -16.17
C ILE A 157 -9.85 4.09 -17.62
N ASN A 158 -10.54 5.14 -18.09
CA ASN A 158 -10.97 5.26 -19.48
C ASN A 158 -9.79 5.16 -20.45
N MET A 159 -8.72 5.92 -20.19
CA MET A 159 -7.51 5.87 -21.01
C MET A 159 -6.85 4.49 -21.01
N ALA A 160 -6.80 3.82 -19.87
CA ALA A 160 -6.25 2.47 -19.76
C ALA A 160 -7.04 1.44 -20.58
N VAL A 161 -8.38 1.57 -20.59
CA VAL A 161 -9.27 0.69 -21.38
C VAL A 161 -9.09 0.91 -22.86
N VAL A 162 -9.21 2.16 -23.32
CA VAL A 162 -9.10 2.51 -24.75
C VAL A 162 -7.79 2.00 -25.34
N ASN A 163 -6.70 2.12 -24.56
CA ASN A 163 -5.38 1.73 -25.01
C ASN A 163 -5.01 0.28 -24.67
N LYS A 164 -5.88 -0.52 -24.07
CA LYS A 164 -5.59 -1.90 -23.58
C LYS A 164 -4.22 -1.96 -22.86
N LEU A 165 -4.07 -1.14 -21.82
CA LEU A 165 -2.81 -1.01 -21.08
C LEU A 165 -2.58 -2.17 -20.12
N PRO A 166 -1.33 -2.55 -19.83
CA PRO A 166 -0.97 -3.52 -18.80
C PRO A 166 -1.11 -2.91 -17.39
N PHE A 167 -2.34 -2.61 -17.00
CA PHE A 167 -2.67 -1.78 -15.84
C PHE A 167 -3.67 -2.47 -14.90
N ILE A 168 -3.43 -2.38 -13.59
CA ILE A 168 -4.35 -2.86 -12.56
C ILE A 168 -4.74 -1.67 -11.69
N CYS A 169 -6.03 -1.38 -11.57
CA CYS A 169 -6.56 -0.45 -10.59
C CYS A 169 -6.92 -1.24 -9.33
N LEU A 170 -6.18 -1.04 -8.23
CA LEU A 170 -6.43 -1.72 -6.97
C LEU A 170 -7.03 -0.73 -5.96
N VAL A 171 -8.22 -1.05 -5.46
CA VAL A 171 -8.91 -0.20 -4.47
C VAL A 171 -8.72 -0.78 -3.08
N ASP A 172 -8.00 -0.05 -2.22
CA ASP A 172 -7.98 -0.24 -0.77
C ASP A 172 -9.27 0.31 -0.19
N ASN A 173 -10.35 -0.46 -0.31
CA ASN A 173 -11.66 -0.02 0.14
C ASN A 173 -11.82 -0.30 1.64
N ASN A 174 -11.35 0.65 2.45
CA ASN A 174 -11.47 0.62 3.90
C ASN A 174 -12.77 1.26 4.42
N GLN A 175 -13.75 1.45 3.52
CA GLN A 175 -15.11 1.94 3.76
C GLN A 175 -15.25 3.44 4.06
N TYR A 176 -14.17 4.16 4.35
CA TYR A 176 -14.23 5.55 4.83
C TYR A 176 -13.21 6.48 4.18
N ALA A 177 -13.74 7.49 3.49
CA ALA A 177 -12.98 8.67 3.06
C ALA A 177 -12.97 9.74 4.17
N VAL A 178 -11.91 9.73 4.98
CA VAL A 178 -11.84 10.46 6.26
C VAL A 178 -12.98 10.01 7.19
N GLU A 179 -14.07 10.76 7.23
CA GLU A 179 -15.29 10.52 8.02
C GLU A 179 -16.46 10.02 7.17
N THR A 180 -16.34 10.11 5.85
CA THR A 180 -17.44 9.85 4.92
C THR A 180 -17.52 8.37 4.59
N PHE A 181 -18.58 7.72 5.07
CA PHE A 181 -18.88 6.32 4.72
C PHE A 181 -19.20 6.18 3.22
N ILE A 182 -18.55 5.23 2.57
CA ILE A 182 -18.57 4.99 1.12
C ILE A 182 -19.98 4.94 0.51
N ASP A 183 -20.93 4.27 1.16
CA ASP A 183 -22.30 4.07 0.66
C ASP A 183 -23.09 5.37 0.51
N ARG A 184 -22.69 6.43 1.23
CA ARG A 184 -23.35 7.74 1.17
C ARG A 184 -22.97 8.52 -0.08
N VAL A 185 -21.82 8.22 -0.69
CA VAL A 185 -21.20 9.03 -1.75
C VAL A 185 -20.84 8.26 -3.00
N THR A 186 -20.97 6.93 -2.98
CA THR A 186 -20.71 6.09 -4.16
C THR A 186 -22.03 5.84 -4.91
N GLY A 187 -22.21 6.52 -6.04
CA GLY A 187 -23.34 6.26 -6.93
C GLY A 187 -23.41 4.78 -7.33
N GLY A 188 -24.57 4.16 -7.14
CA GLY A 188 -24.79 2.72 -7.37
C GLY A 188 -24.22 1.78 -6.30
N ARG A 189 -23.51 2.30 -5.27
CA ARG A 189 -22.95 1.57 -4.12
C ARG A 189 -22.05 0.38 -4.45
N ASP A 190 -21.55 0.32 -5.68
CA ASP A 190 -20.77 -0.82 -6.17
C ASP A 190 -19.64 -0.31 -7.07
N ILE A 191 -18.44 -0.22 -6.49
CA ILE A 191 -17.24 0.25 -7.19
C ILE A 191 -16.92 -0.66 -8.38
N ALA A 192 -17.07 -1.98 -8.23
CA ALA A 192 -16.79 -2.93 -9.30
C ALA A 192 -17.74 -2.74 -10.48
N LYS A 193 -19.05 -2.53 -10.24
CA LYS A 193 -20.00 -2.23 -11.33
C LYS A 193 -19.72 -0.91 -12.02
N ARG A 194 -19.28 0.13 -11.29
CA ARG A 194 -18.83 1.38 -11.92
C ARG A 194 -17.64 1.14 -12.85
N GLY A 195 -16.68 0.32 -12.41
CA GLY A 195 -15.60 -0.19 -13.25
C GLY A 195 -16.14 -0.87 -14.51
N ALA A 196 -16.96 -1.90 -14.34
CA ALA A 196 -17.54 -2.66 -15.45
C ALA A 196 -18.30 -1.80 -16.48
N GLY A 197 -18.84 -0.64 -16.09
CA GLY A 197 -19.45 0.34 -16.99
C GLY A 197 -18.50 0.88 -18.08
N PHE A 198 -17.19 0.84 -17.86
CA PHE A 198 -16.16 1.16 -18.86
C PHE A 198 -15.74 -0.06 -19.70
N GLY A 199 -16.29 -1.25 -19.44
CA GLY A 199 -16.00 -2.47 -20.20
C GLY A 199 -14.72 -3.22 -19.79
N LEU A 200 -14.11 -2.89 -18.64
CA LEU A 200 -13.00 -3.70 -18.06
C LEU A 200 -13.50 -4.69 -17.00
N PRO A 201 -12.86 -5.88 -16.88
CA PRO A 201 -13.12 -6.80 -15.78
C PRO A 201 -12.94 -6.10 -14.43
N SER A 202 -13.94 -6.24 -13.57
CA SER A 202 -14.03 -5.53 -12.31
C SER A 202 -14.57 -6.45 -11.23
N PHE A 203 -13.86 -6.58 -10.11
CA PHE A 203 -14.19 -7.55 -9.07
C PHE A 203 -14.22 -6.89 -7.70
N THR A 204 -15.15 -7.29 -6.84
CA THR A 204 -15.07 -7.05 -5.40
C THR A 204 -14.60 -8.32 -4.71
N ILE A 205 -13.56 -8.22 -3.88
CA ILE A 205 -12.95 -9.35 -3.18
C ILE A 205 -12.88 -9.09 -1.67
N ASP A 206 -12.72 -10.15 -0.88
CA ASP A 206 -12.38 -10.04 0.54
C ASP A 206 -10.91 -9.60 0.64
N GLY A 207 -10.67 -8.36 1.05
CA GLY A 207 -9.35 -7.78 1.21
C GLY A 207 -8.63 -8.24 2.48
N GLN A 208 -9.33 -8.89 3.42
CA GLN A 208 -8.73 -9.51 4.60
C GLN A 208 -8.17 -10.92 4.33
N ASP A 209 -8.41 -11.48 3.15
CA ASP A 209 -7.88 -12.78 2.73
C ASP A 209 -6.68 -12.58 1.78
N VAL A 210 -5.48 -12.70 2.33
CA VAL A 210 -4.22 -12.48 1.60
C VAL A 210 -4.05 -13.41 0.40
N LEU A 211 -4.56 -14.65 0.48
CA LEU A 211 -4.47 -15.62 -0.62
C LEU A 211 -5.46 -15.26 -1.73
N LYS A 212 -6.65 -14.77 -1.37
CA LYS A 212 -7.63 -14.28 -2.34
C LYS A 212 -7.12 -13.03 -3.05
N VAL A 213 -6.56 -12.07 -2.33
CA VAL A 213 -5.93 -10.88 -2.93
C VAL A 213 -4.85 -11.32 -3.91
N ASN A 214 -3.92 -12.18 -3.49
CA ASN A 214 -2.85 -12.69 -4.35
C ASN A 214 -3.40 -13.32 -5.65
N ARG A 215 -4.39 -14.21 -5.52
CA ARG A 215 -4.97 -14.91 -6.67
C ARG A 215 -5.55 -13.93 -7.70
N TYR A 216 -6.40 -13.00 -7.26
CA TYR A 216 -7.05 -12.06 -8.17
C TYR A 216 -6.06 -11.07 -8.81
N VAL A 217 -5.06 -10.61 -8.05
CA VAL A 217 -4.00 -9.75 -8.61
C VAL A 217 -3.15 -10.52 -9.62
N LYS A 218 -2.83 -11.79 -9.34
CA LYS A 218 -2.07 -12.65 -10.26
C LYS A 218 -2.83 -12.88 -11.57
N GLU A 219 -4.12 -13.21 -11.49
CA GLU A 219 -4.98 -13.35 -12.68
C GLU A 219 -5.06 -12.03 -13.47
N ALA A 220 -5.22 -10.90 -12.78
CA ALA A 220 -5.24 -9.58 -13.42
C ALA A 220 -3.90 -9.23 -14.10
N ARG A 221 -2.78 -9.62 -13.47
CA ARG A 221 -1.43 -9.45 -14.01
C ARG A 221 -1.21 -10.29 -15.26
N ASP A 222 -1.56 -11.57 -15.22
CA ASP A 222 -1.39 -12.49 -16.34
C ASP A 222 -2.21 -12.01 -17.56
N ARG A 223 -3.45 -11.56 -17.31
CA ARG A 223 -4.31 -10.94 -18.31
C ARG A 223 -3.71 -9.67 -18.93
N ALA A 224 -3.17 -8.78 -18.09
CA ALA A 224 -2.51 -7.56 -18.53
C ALA A 224 -1.27 -7.86 -19.40
N LEU A 225 -0.46 -8.85 -19.01
CA LEU A 225 0.72 -9.30 -19.77
C LEU A 225 0.36 -9.99 -21.09
N ALA A 226 -0.79 -10.67 -21.15
CA ALA A 226 -1.37 -11.23 -22.38
C ALA A 226 -1.92 -10.16 -23.33
N GLY A 227 -1.91 -8.87 -22.93
CA GLY A 227 -2.36 -7.76 -23.75
C GLY A 227 -3.88 -7.60 -23.81
N GLU A 228 -4.60 -8.24 -22.90
CA GLU A 228 -6.07 -8.20 -22.89
C GLU A 228 -6.63 -6.93 -22.21
N GLY A 229 -5.75 -6.08 -21.69
CA GLY A 229 -6.07 -4.77 -21.13
C GLY A 229 -6.22 -4.76 -19.61
N PRO A 230 -6.76 -3.68 -19.04
CA PRO A 230 -6.73 -3.46 -17.60
C PRO A 230 -7.75 -4.30 -16.84
N THR A 231 -7.60 -4.30 -15.51
CA THR A 231 -8.52 -4.90 -14.55
C THR A 231 -8.71 -3.97 -13.35
N LEU A 232 -9.92 -3.90 -12.79
CA LEU A 232 -10.21 -3.23 -11.52
C LEU A 232 -10.47 -4.26 -10.43
N ILE A 233 -9.83 -4.11 -9.27
CA ILE A 233 -10.04 -4.96 -8.09
C ILE A 233 -10.40 -4.05 -6.92
N ASN A 234 -11.63 -4.16 -6.45
CA ASN A 234 -12.12 -3.56 -5.22
C ASN A 234 -11.86 -4.51 -4.04
N ALA A 235 -10.75 -4.33 -3.33
CA ALA A 235 -10.41 -5.12 -2.16
C ALA A 235 -11.10 -4.53 -0.92
N LEU A 236 -12.15 -5.20 -0.44
CA LEU A 236 -12.89 -4.77 0.73
C LEU A 236 -12.10 -5.09 2.00
N THR A 237 -11.63 -4.05 2.68
CA THR A 237 -10.80 -4.13 3.89
C THR A 237 -11.29 -3.09 4.90
N TYR A 238 -10.51 -2.80 5.94
CA TYR A 238 -10.93 -1.87 6.97
C TYR A 238 -9.76 -1.17 7.66
N ARG A 239 -9.96 0.11 8.01
CA ARG A 239 -8.95 0.92 8.71
C ARG A 239 -9.25 0.91 10.21
N TYR A 240 -8.36 0.32 10.99
CA TYR A 240 -8.58 0.15 12.43
C TYR A 240 -8.51 1.45 13.24
N TYR A 241 -7.72 2.42 12.83
CA TYR A 241 -7.54 3.68 13.54
C TYR A 241 -8.31 4.83 12.85
N GLY A 242 -8.19 6.05 13.39
CA GLY A 242 -8.63 7.29 12.75
C GLY A 242 -8.05 7.47 11.34
N HIS A 243 -8.50 8.48 10.58
CA HIS A 243 -7.95 8.70 9.24
C HIS A 243 -6.46 9.04 9.31
N ASN A 244 -6.06 9.85 10.28
CA ASN A 244 -4.67 10.06 10.68
C ASN A 244 -4.47 9.78 12.19
N VAL A 245 -3.20 9.70 12.60
CA VAL A 245 -2.85 9.50 14.02
C VAL A 245 -3.35 10.67 14.86
N GLY A 246 -4.02 10.35 15.98
CA GLY A 246 -4.58 11.33 16.92
C GLY A 246 -6.06 11.68 16.70
N GLU A 247 -6.63 11.30 15.56
CA GLU A 247 -8.06 11.48 15.30
C GLU A 247 -8.90 10.46 16.06
N LYS A 248 -9.96 10.94 16.75
CA LYS A 248 -10.81 10.11 17.61
C LYS A 248 -11.82 9.21 16.87
N GLY A 249 -12.08 9.48 15.58
CA GLY A 249 -12.93 8.61 14.74
C GLY A 249 -14.41 8.52 15.14
N GLN A 250 -15.04 9.62 15.55
CA GLN A 250 -16.40 9.65 16.12
C GLN A 250 -17.56 9.31 15.14
N TYR A 251 -17.26 8.99 13.90
CA TYR A 251 -18.21 8.68 12.81
C TYR A 251 -18.39 7.16 12.57
N ARG A 252 -17.75 6.32 13.39
CA ARG A 252 -17.84 4.85 13.37
C ARG A 252 -18.25 4.35 14.74
N THR A 253 -19.00 3.26 14.80
CA THR A 253 -19.34 2.63 16.08
C THR A 253 -18.17 1.78 16.57
N GLN A 254 -18.06 1.60 17.88
CA GLN A 254 -17.00 0.76 18.45
C GLN A 254 -17.25 -0.72 18.12
N GLU A 255 -18.51 -1.12 18.00
CA GLU A 255 -18.94 -2.46 17.62
C GLU A 255 -18.50 -2.80 16.19
N GLU A 256 -18.60 -1.84 15.26
CA GLU A 256 -18.14 -2.02 13.89
C GLU A 256 -16.62 -2.23 13.84
N ILE A 257 -15.86 -1.38 14.54
CA ILE A 257 -14.40 -1.49 14.59
C ILE A 257 -13.98 -2.81 15.26
N ALA A 258 -14.65 -3.21 16.34
CA ALA A 258 -14.38 -4.45 17.05
C ALA A 258 -14.68 -5.68 16.17
N ASP A 259 -15.79 -5.71 15.41
CA ASP A 259 -16.06 -6.82 14.50
C ASP A 259 -14.93 -7.01 13.47
N TRP A 260 -14.44 -5.90 12.89
CA TRP A 260 -13.35 -5.93 11.91
C TRP A 260 -12.00 -6.35 12.49
N ARG A 261 -11.73 -6.04 13.76
CA ARG A 261 -10.50 -6.44 14.45
C ARG A 261 -10.60 -7.89 14.95
N ASP A 262 -11.64 -8.20 15.69
CA ASP A 262 -11.71 -9.45 16.46
C ASP A 262 -12.12 -10.65 15.59
N ASN A 263 -12.94 -10.42 14.55
CA ASN A 263 -13.47 -11.50 13.72
C ASN A 263 -12.89 -11.52 12.30
N ARG A 264 -12.21 -10.45 11.87
CA ARG A 264 -11.79 -10.26 10.46
C ARG A 264 -10.35 -9.84 10.28
N ASP A 265 -9.52 -9.81 11.32
CA ASP A 265 -8.12 -9.43 11.17
C ASP A 265 -7.36 -10.41 10.24
N PRO A 266 -6.63 -9.89 9.23
CA PRO A 266 -5.97 -10.71 8.24
C PRO A 266 -4.82 -11.56 8.83
N ILE A 267 -4.12 -11.05 9.84
CA ILE A 267 -3.01 -11.74 10.52
C ILE A 267 -3.58 -12.86 11.39
N ASP A 268 -4.63 -12.58 12.17
CA ASP A 268 -5.23 -13.58 13.06
C ASP A 268 -5.90 -14.70 12.26
N ARG A 269 -6.69 -14.36 11.23
CA ARG A 269 -7.31 -15.35 10.34
C ARG A 269 -6.28 -16.24 9.66
N PHE A 270 -5.23 -15.63 9.10
CA PHE A 270 -4.24 -16.38 8.32
C PHE A 270 -3.31 -17.21 9.22
N SER A 271 -2.87 -16.68 10.37
CA SER A 271 -2.07 -17.46 11.32
C SER A 271 -2.82 -18.66 11.87
N ALA A 272 -4.11 -18.49 12.24
CA ALA A 272 -4.97 -19.59 12.66
C ALA A 272 -5.11 -20.67 11.57
N GLN A 273 -5.31 -20.25 10.31
CA GLN A 273 -5.31 -21.16 9.16
C GLN A 273 -3.98 -21.94 9.07
N LEU A 274 -2.83 -21.26 9.08
CA LEU A 274 -1.52 -21.93 8.98
C LEU A 274 -1.26 -22.91 10.13
N ILE A 275 -1.72 -22.58 11.34
CA ILE A 275 -1.60 -23.48 12.50
C ILE A 275 -2.47 -24.73 12.30
N SER A 276 -3.73 -24.54 11.90
CA SER A 276 -4.65 -25.67 11.63
C SER A 276 -4.17 -26.59 10.51
N GLU A 277 -3.45 -26.05 9.50
CA GLU A 277 -2.87 -26.80 8.39
C GLU A 277 -1.52 -27.47 8.77
N GLY A 278 -1.02 -27.28 10.01
CA GLY A 278 0.29 -27.77 10.44
C GLY A 278 1.48 -27.07 9.74
N LEU A 279 1.20 -25.93 9.10
CA LEU A 279 2.20 -25.12 8.40
C LEU A 279 2.91 -24.14 9.34
N LEU A 280 2.39 -23.89 10.54
CA LEU A 280 2.99 -23.03 11.57
C LEU A 280 2.66 -23.61 12.95
N SER A 281 3.62 -23.65 13.87
CA SER A 281 3.33 -23.97 15.28
C SER A 281 3.08 -22.70 16.09
N GLN A 282 2.45 -22.84 17.25
CA GLN A 282 2.25 -21.71 18.16
C GLN A 282 3.58 -21.07 18.59
N ASP A 283 4.60 -21.89 18.86
CA ASP A 283 5.93 -21.41 19.26
C ASP A 283 6.62 -20.64 18.12
N GLU A 284 6.50 -21.12 16.87
CA GLU A 284 7.02 -20.39 15.69
C GLU A 284 6.28 -19.06 15.48
N TYR A 285 4.97 -19.01 15.75
CA TYR A 285 4.21 -17.76 15.65
C TYR A 285 4.65 -16.74 16.70
N VAL A 286 4.86 -17.16 17.95
CA VAL A 286 5.39 -16.29 19.02
C VAL A 286 6.80 -15.82 18.68
N ALA A 287 7.67 -16.71 18.20
CA ALA A 287 9.03 -16.36 17.79
C ALA A 287 9.04 -15.35 16.63
N LEU A 288 8.14 -15.50 15.65
CA LEU A 288 7.98 -14.55 14.54
C LEU A 288 7.69 -13.13 15.05
N HIS A 289 6.73 -12.98 15.96
CA HIS A 289 6.38 -11.68 16.55
C HIS A 289 7.55 -11.06 17.32
N ALA A 290 8.29 -11.86 18.09
CA ALA A 290 9.46 -11.39 18.82
C ALA A 290 10.57 -10.91 17.86
N GLU A 291 10.83 -11.66 16.79
CA GLU A 291 11.82 -11.31 15.77
C GLU A 291 11.45 -10.02 15.03
N VAL A 292 10.20 -9.88 14.59
CA VAL A 292 9.70 -8.67 13.94
C VAL A 292 9.78 -7.48 14.89
N THR A 293 9.40 -7.64 16.15
CA THR A 293 9.51 -6.58 17.16
C THR A 293 10.95 -6.09 17.31
N ALA A 294 11.92 -7.02 17.38
CA ALA A 294 13.33 -6.68 17.42
C ALA A 294 13.79 -5.94 16.15
N GLN A 295 13.33 -6.38 14.97
CA GLN A 295 13.61 -5.73 13.68
C GLN A 295 13.09 -4.28 13.65
N ILE A 296 11.86 -4.04 14.10
CA ILE A 296 11.27 -2.70 14.13
C ILE A 296 11.94 -1.81 15.18
N ASN A 297 12.29 -2.33 16.35
CA ASN A 297 13.07 -1.58 17.34
C ASN A 297 14.43 -1.15 16.79
N ALA A 298 15.11 -2.02 16.04
CA ALA A 298 16.36 -1.66 15.36
C ALA A 298 16.16 -0.59 14.27
N ALA A 299 15.00 -0.56 13.62
CA ALA A 299 14.65 0.51 12.67
C ALA A 299 14.44 1.86 13.36
N VAL A 300 13.80 1.86 14.54
CA VAL A 300 13.65 3.06 15.38
C VAL A 300 15.01 3.56 15.84
N GLU A 301 15.86 2.69 16.38
CA GLU A 301 17.20 3.06 16.84
C GLU A 301 18.04 3.65 15.70
N PHE A 302 18.03 3.01 14.53
CA PHE A 302 18.69 3.53 13.32
C PHE A 302 18.21 4.93 12.94
N ALA A 303 16.89 5.17 12.96
CA ALA A 303 16.32 6.49 12.67
C ALA A 303 16.71 7.53 13.72
N GLU A 304 16.71 7.18 15.01
CA GLU A 304 17.10 8.10 16.09
C GLU A 304 18.57 8.51 16.01
N GLN A 305 19.45 7.57 15.65
CA GLN A 305 20.89 7.81 15.50
C GLN A 305 21.27 8.47 14.16
N SER A 306 20.36 8.46 13.18
CA SER A 306 20.63 9.04 11.86
C SER A 306 20.67 10.57 11.91
N PRO A 307 21.53 11.20 11.07
CA PRO A 307 21.62 12.65 11.00
C PRO A 307 20.38 13.26 10.32
N TYR A 308 20.04 14.48 10.71
CA TYR A 308 19.12 15.30 9.93
C TYR A 308 19.79 15.73 8.60
N PRO A 309 19.00 16.01 7.54
CA PRO A 309 19.53 16.57 6.30
C PRO A 309 20.23 17.92 6.53
N ASP A 310 21.33 18.15 5.82
CA ASP A 310 21.99 19.46 5.82
C ASP A 310 21.13 20.48 5.07
N LEU A 311 20.91 21.66 5.67
CA LEU A 311 20.12 22.75 5.09
C LEU A 311 20.64 23.21 3.72
N SER A 312 21.95 23.09 3.46
CA SER A 312 22.54 23.44 2.17
C SER A 312 22.00 22.58 1.01
N THR A 313 21.45 21.40 1.31
CA THR A 313 20.87 20.48 0.31
C THR A 313 19.44 20.85 -0.11
N ILE A 314 18.84 21.91 0.45
CA ILE A 314 17.41 22.24 0.22
C ILE A 314 17.04 22.45 -1.26
N TYR A 315 17.99 22.91 -2.07
CA TYR A 315 17.79 23.14 -3.52
C TYR A 315 18.18 21.94 -4.39
N GLU A 316 18.76 20.89 -3.81
CA GLU A 316 19.09 19.69 -4.57
C GLU A 316 17.80 19.00 -5.04
N ASP A 317 17.86 18.39 -6.22
CA ASP A 317 16.78 17.61 -6.83
C ASP A 317 15.49 18.41 -7.14
N VAL A 318 15.51 19.76 -7.02
CA VAL A 318 14.41 20.64 -7.47
C VAL A 318 14.31 20.65 -8.99
N ASP A 319 15.46 20.65 -9.68
CA ASP A 319 15.57 20.44 -11.12
C ASP A 319 16.80 19.59 -11.46
N SER A 320 16.99 19.32 -12.75
CA SER A 320 18.11 18.51 -13.24
C SER A 320 19.47 19.24 -13.26
N GLY A 321 19.50 20.53 -12.93
CA GLY A 321 20.61 21.45 -13.14
C GLY A 321 20.88 21.77 -14.61
N LEU A 322 20.18 21.11 -15.54
CA LEU A 322 20.38 21.23 -16.99
C LEU A 322 19.64 22.42 -17.60
N LEU A 323 18.64 22.96 -16.89
CA LEU A 323 17.86 24.13 -17.33
C LEU A 323 18.55 25.47 -17.01
N GLY A 324 19.80 25.45 -16.51
CA GLY A 324 20.60 26.66 -16.30
C GLY A 324 20.17 27.51 -15.11
N ALA A 325 19.16 27.11 -14.34
CA ALA A 325 18.92 27.65 -13.02
C ALA A 325 19.97 27.07 -12.07
N LYS A 326 21.12 27.75 -11.94
CA LYS A 326 22.09 27.44 -10.88
C LYS A 326 22.15 28.57 -9.87
N SER A 327 22.09 28.12 -8.61
CA SER A 327 22.25 28.76 -7.30
C SER A 327 21.22 29.81 -6.91
#